data_AF-A0A2E0L098-F1
#
_entry.id   AF-A0A2E0L098-F1
#
_cell.length_a   1.000
_cell.length_b   1.000
_cell.length_c   1.000
_cell.angle_alpha   90.00
_cell.angle_beta   90.00
_cell.angle_gamma   90.00
#
_symmetry.space_group_name_H-M   'P 1'
#
loop_
_entity.id
_entity.type
_entity.pdbx_description
1 polymer ?
#
loop_
_entity_poly.entity_id
_entity_poly.type
_entity_poly.pdbx_seq_one_letter_code
_entity_poly.pdbx_strand_id
1 'polypeptide(L)'
;MTAPFASLSTRVNQRRIAWLPPASVFTYPEQHRQTHPPVAIAVNGPEYPSGLPSALRSPHSVRLTIALMFYNGCTHVLFFVGPFNYCEKRKLPLSSRWFINTIIWFRLMTFWKNLRLLITISAGLLIIFALVQTFPVWQLDPTLDPRNPPAQYEVRWESAEAQQIMHSVCYTCHSNETEYPVYMRIAPLSWVAAQHVNQGRARLNFSEQPLDSINPNVMIAMIQADVMPPPAYRLTHPEANLTPAQKALLIDSIAMTFDRAATSTTSVADAS
;
A
#
# COMPACT_ATOMS: atom_id res chain seq x y z
N MET A 1 -34.42 63.58 -21.75
CA MET A 1 -33.31 63.63 -22.72
C MET A 1 -32.60 62.29 -22.65
N THR A 2 -32.91 61.41 -23.59
CA THR A 2 -32.47 60.01 -23.69
C THR A 2 -31.58 59.87 -24.91
N ALA A 3 -30.39 59.29 -24.76
CA ALA A 3 -29.46 58.96 -25.85
C ALA A 3 -28.60 57.75 -25.40
N PRO A 4 -28.01 56.96 -26.31
CA PRO A 4 -28.63 55.69 -26.73
C PRO A 4 -27.75 54.45 -26.46
N PHE A 5 -28.40 53.29 -26.49
CA PHE A 5 -27.77 51.98 -26.61
C PHE A 5 -26.98 51.85 -27.93
N ALA A 6 -25.70 51.48 -27.83
CA ALA A 6 -24.89 51.06 -28.97
C ALA A 6 -24.73 49.53 -28.96
N SER A 7 -25.36 48.88 -29.95
CA SER A 7 -25.14 47.48 -30.31
C SER A 7 -23.81 47.32 -31.04
N LEU A 8 -22.92 46.45 -30.56
CA LEU A 8 -21.75 46.00 -31.33
C LEU A 8 -21.96 44.54 -31.73
N SER A 9 -22.17 44.37 -33.02
CA SER A 9 -22.35 43.12 -33.72
C SER A 9 -21.04 42.36 -33.91
N THR A 10 -21.20 41.05 -33.87
CA THR A 10 -20.31 39.96 -34.27
C THR A 10 -19.28 40.28 -35.35
N ARG A 11 -18.00 39.98 -35.07
CA ARG A 11 -17.05 39.51 -36.09
C ARG A 11 -16.36 38.25 -35.58
N VAL A 12 -16.94 37.11 -35.95
CA VAL A 12 -16.31 35.79 -35.89
C VAL A 12 -15.17 35.79 -36.92
N ASN A 13 -13.93 35.74 -36.46
CA ASN A 13 -12.76 35.60 -37.33
C ASN A 13 -12.56 34.11 -37.65
N GLN A 14 -13.24 33.63 -38.70
CA GLN A 14 -12.97 32.35 -39.33
C GLN A 14 -11.79 32.49 -40.32
N ARG A 15 -10.60 32.08 -39.89
CA ARG A 15 -9.54 31.63 -40.81
C ARG A 15 -9.05 30.25 -40.38
N ARG A 16 -9.43 29.26 -41.22
CA ARG A 16 -8.82 27.95 -41.53
C ARG A 16 -7.58 27.56 -40.71
N ILE A 17 -7.62 26.50 -39.91
CA ILE A 17 -7.53 25.07 -40.30
C ILE A 17 -6.30 24.77 -41.16
N ALA A 18 -5.22 24.29 -40.54
CA ALA A 18 -4.35 23.19 -40.99
C ALA A 18 -3.26 22.94 -39.92
N TRP A 19 -2.86 21.68 -39.74
CA TRP A 19 -1.83 21.15 -38.82
C TRP A 19 -2.31 20.66 -37.46
N LEU A 20 -3.21 19.67 -37.48
CA LEU A 20 -3.17 18.58 -36.52
C LEU A 20 -2.35 17.44 -37.16
N PRO A 21 -1.21 17.02 -36.59
CA PRO A 21 -0.62 15.75 -37.00
C PRO A 21 -1.58 14.60 -36.63
N PRO A 22 -1.68 13.54 -37.45
CA PRO A 22 -2.46 12.37 -37.09
C PRO A 22 -1.93 11.79 -35.77
N ALA A 23 -2.84 11.32 -34.93
CA ALA A 23 -2.52 10.62 -33.70
C ALA A 23 -1.45 9.55 -33.98
N SER A 24 -0.24 9.81 -33.50
CA SER A 24 0.79 8.79 -33.39
C SER A 24 0.25 7.75 -32.41
N VAL A 25 -0.25 6.66 -32.97
CA VAL A 25 -0.47 5.40 -32.27
C VAL A 25 0.84 5.08 -31.56
N PHE A 26 0.84 5.23 -30.23
CA PHE A 26 1.96 4.82 -29.40
C PHE A 26 1.94 3.29 -29.40
N THR A 27 2.62 2.67 -30.36
CA THR A 27 2.95 1.25 -30.28
C THR A 27 3.95 1.08 -29.16
N TYR A 28 3.48 0.59 -28.01
CA TYR A 28 4.36 0.02 -27.00
C TYR A 28 5.14 -1.14 -27.64
N PRO A 29 6.46 -1.27 -27.39
CA PRO A 29 7.14 -2.52 -27.70
C PRO A 29 6.50 -3.61 -26.84
N GLU A 30 5.96 -4.62 -27.52
CA GLU A 30 5.48 -5.88 -26.93
C GLU A 30 6.61 -6.49 -26.10
N GLN A 31 6.64 -6.20 -24.80
CA GLN A 31 7.55 -6.86 -23.86
C GLN A 31 7.12 -8.31 -23.78
N HIS A 32 7.91 -9.16 -24.45
CA HIS A 32 7.95 -10.63 -24.35
C HIS A 32 7.07 -11.20 -23.24
N ARG A 33 5.80 -11.48 -23.58
CA ARG A 33 4.98 -12.43 -22.85
C ARG A 33 5.60 -13.80 -23.09
N GLN A 34 6.54 -14.20 -22.25
CA GLN A 34 6.98 -15.58 -22.17
C GLN A 34 5.77 -16.39 -21.69
N THR A 35 5.00 -16.92 -22.64
CA THR A 35 4.09 -18.01 -22.36
C THR A 35 4.94 -19.21 -22.03
N HIS A 36 5.14 -19.48 -20.75
CA HIS A 36 5.64 -20.77 -20.33
C HIS A 36 4.65 -21.83 -20.84
N PRO A 37 5.10 -22.84 -21.61
CA PRO A 37 4.26 -24.00 -21.87
C PRO A 37 3.92 -24.65 -20.51
N PRO A 38 2.75 -25.30 -20.37
CA PRO A 38 2.46 -26.07 -19.17
C PRO A 38 3.58 -27.10 -19.01
N VAL A 39 4.36 -26.94 -17.95
CA VAL A 39 5.32 -27.95 -17.52
C VAL A 39 4.48 -29.10 -16.98
N ALA A 40 4.13 -30.03 -17.85
CA ALA A 40 3.74 -31.37 -17.47
C ALA A 40 4.98 -31.99 -16.81
N ILE A 41 5.01 -31.99 -15.47
CA ILE A 41 5.97 -32.80 -14.72
C ILE A 41 5.51 -34.25 -14.93
N ALA A 42 6.02 -34.87 -16.00
CA ALA A 42 6.02 -36.30 -16.16
C ALA A 42 6.92 -36.86 -15.06
N VAL A 43 6.31 -37.31 -13.97
CA VAL A 43 7.02 -38.14 -12.99
C VAL A 43 7.23 -39.48 -13.69
N ASN A 44 8.45 -39.71 -14.15
CA ASN A 44 8.89 -41.02 -14.63
C ASN A 44 8.67 -42.03 -13.50
N GLY A 45 7.63 -42.86 -13.63
CA GLY A 45 7.47 -44.06 -12.83
C GLY A 45 8.59 -45.04 -13.17
N PRO A 46 9.06 -45.85 -12.21
CA PRO A 46 10.10 -46.83 -12.48
C PRO A 46 9.62 -47.84 -13.52
N GLU A 47 10.43 -48.03 -14.56
CA GLU A 47 10.29 -49.11 -15.53
C GLU A 47 10.30 -50.46 -14.81
N TYR A 48 9.17 -51.17 -14.84
CA TYR A 48 9.12 -52.57 -14.45
C TYR A 48 9.50 -53.43 -15.66
N PRO A 49 10.46 -54.36 -15.52
CA PRO A 49 10.82 -55.27 -16.60
C PRO A 49 9.65 -56.24 -16.88
N SER A 50 9.18 -56.22 -18.11
CA SER A 50 8.20 -57.16 -18.63
C SER A 50 8.86 -58.51 -18.87
N GLY A 51 8.63 -59.44 -17.95
CA GLY A 51 8.93 -60.85 -18.16
C GLY A 51 9.06 -61.62 -16.85
N LEU A 52 7.97 -62.23 -16.39
CA LEU A 52 7.98 -63.54 -15.72
C LEU A 52 6.53 -64.09 -15.62
N PRO A 53 6.35 -65.43 -15.61
CA PRO A 53 5.17 -66.10 -16.13
C PRO A 53 3.94 -66.06 -15.22
N SER A 54 2.79 -66.25 -15.87
CA SER A 54 1.44 -66.42 -15.35
C SER A 54 1.26 -67.66 -14.48
N ALA A 55 1.97 -67.77 -13.36
CA ALA A 55 1.82 -68.86 -12.42
C ALA A 55 2.27 -68.43 -11.02
N LEU A 56 1.39 -67.74 -10.30
CA LEU A 56 1.24 -67.77 -8.83
C LEU A 56 0.11 -66.81 -8.45
N ARG A 57 -1.09 -67.13 -8.95
CA ARG A 57 -2.34 -66.59 -8.41
C ARG A 57 -2.55 -67.26 -7.05
N SER A 58 -2.06 -66.65 -5.98
CA SER A 58 -2.50 -66.95 -4.61
C SER A 58 -3.17 -65.69 -4.04
N PRO A 59 -4.41 -65.78 -3.51
CA PRO A 59 -5.16 -64.60 -3.14
C PRO A 59 -5.04 -64.32 -1.63
N HIS A 60 -3.85 -64.20 -1.06
CA HIS A 60 -3.74 -63.82 0.37
C HIS A 60 -2.55 -62.91 0.68
N SER A 61 -2.65 -61.64 0.27
CA SER A 61 -1.96 -60.56 0.97
C SER A 61 -2.97 -59.84 1.86
N VAL A 62 -3.07 -60.26 3.13
CA VAL A 62 -3.84 -59.55 4.15
C VAL A 62 -3.14 -58.21 4.41
N ARG A 63 -3.62 -57.14 3.79
CA ARG A 63 -3.28 -55.78 4.21
C ARG A 63 -4.02 -55.52 5.52
N LEU A 64 -3.29 -55.53 6.63
CA LEU A 64 -3.81 -55.11 7.92
C LEU A 64 -3.91 -53.58 7.96
N THR A 65 -4.95 -53.03 7.36
CA THR A 65 -5.30 -51.61 7.51
C THR A 65 -6.07 -51.46 8.82
N ILE A 66 -5.41 -51.00 9.89
CA ILE A 66 -6.11 -50.60 11.12
C ILE A 66 -6.77 -49.24 10.87
N ALA A 67 -8.02 -49.26 10.43
CA ALA A 67 -8.87 -48.09 10.37
C ALA A 67 -9.51 -47.87 11.75
N LEU A 68 -9.07 -46.85 12.47
CA LEU A 68 -9.77 -46.38 13.68
C LEU A 68 -10.97 -45.53 13.24
N MET A 69 -12.11 -46.17 12.96
CA MET A 69 -13.39 -45.49 12.82
C MET A 69 -13.99 -45.26 14.21
N PHE A 70 -14.06 -43.99 14.61
CA PHE A 70 -14.81 -43.58 15.79
C PHE A 70 -16.29 -43.41 15.40
N TYR A 71 -17.09 -44.45 15.64
CA TYR A 71 -18.55 -44.36 15.63
C TYR A 71 -19.06 -44.74 17.02
N ASN A 72 -19.66 -43.79 17.73
CA ASN A 72 -20.39 -43.98 18.99
C ASN A 72 -19.68 -44.83 20.08
N GLY A 73 -18.44 -44.49 20.42
CA GLY A 73 -17.83 -44.90 21.70
C GLY A 73 -17.44 -46.38 21.85
N CYS A 74 -17.56 -47.20 20.81
CA CYS A 74 -17.10 -48.59 20.83
C CYS A 74 -16.01 -48.81 19.77
N THR A 75 -14.74 -48.83 20.19
CA THR A 75 -13.62 -49.30 19.37
C THR A 75 -13.70 -50.81 19.23
N HIS A 76 -14.23 -51.32 18.11
CA HIS A 76 -14.08 -52.72 17.72
C HIS A 76 -12.87 -52.86 16.80
N VAL A 77 -11.84 -53.57 17.24
CA VAL A 77 -10.76 -54.06 16.38
C VAL A 77 -11.22 -55.41 15.82
N LEU A 78 -11.68 -55.44 14.58
CA LEU A 78 -12.03 -56.69 13.90
C LEU A 78 -10.78 -57.25 13.21
N PHE A 79 -10.19 -58.29 13.80
CA PHE A 79 -9.25 -59.17 13.09
C PHE A 79 -10.07 -60.24 12.35
N PHE A 80 -10.07 -60.19 11.02
CA PHE A 80 -10.62 -61.27 10.20
C PHE A 80 -9.55 -62.34 9.99
N VAL A 81 -9.55 -63.35 10.86
CA VAL A 81 -8.85 -64.63 10.64
C VAL A 81 -9.79 -65.78 11.01
N GLY A 82 -10.34 -66.45 9.99
CA GLY A 82 -10.91 -67.80 10.10
C GLY A 82 -12.31 -67.96 10.74
N PRO A 83 -13.01 -69.08 10.46
CA PRO A 83 -14.42 -69.31 10.79
C PRO A 83 -14.62 -69.94 12.18
N PHE A 84 -13.95 -69.40 13.20
CA PHE A 84 -14.21 -69.78 14.59
C PHE A 84 -14.59 -68.53 15.38
N ASN A 85 -15.89 -68.33 15.54
CA ASN A 85 -16.46 -67.34 16.45
C ASN A 85 -16.16 -67.76 17.90
N TYR A 86 -14.99 -67.34 18.41
CA TYR A 86 -14.70 -67.35 19.85
C TYR A 86 -14.84 -65.92 20.38
N CYS A 87 -16.03 -65.59 20.87
CA CYS A 87 -16.28 -64.31 21.55
C CYS A 87 -15.96 -64.48 23.04
N GLU A 88 -14.67 -64.47 23.40
CA GLU A 88 -14.27 -64.46 24.81
C GLU A 88 -14.37 -63.02 25.34
N LYS A 89 -15.42 -62.75 26.13
CA LYS A 89 -15.61 -61.46 26.81
C LYS A 89 -14.59 -61.27 27.93
N ARG A 90 -13.34 -60.96 27.60
CA ARG A 90 -12.42 -60.36 28.57
C ARG A 90 -12.87 -58.92 28.84
N LYS A 91 -13.53 -58.71 29.98
CA LYS A 91 -13.74 -57.37 30.54
C LYS A 91 -12.39 -56.78 30.91
N LEU A 92 -11.75 -56.07 29.99
CA LEU A 92 -10.61 -55.21 30.32
C LEU A 92 -11.12 -54.15 31.31
N PRO A 93 -10.51 -54.02 32.51
CA PRO A 93 -10.84 -52.94 33.42
C PRO A 93 -10.22 -51.66 32.86
N LEU A 94 -10.87 -51.08 31.84
CA LEU A 94 -10.61 -49.71 31.43
C LEU A 94 -11.09 -48.84 32.60
N SER A 95 -10.22 -48.60 33.58
CA SER A 95 -10.48 -47.55 34.55
C SER A 95 -10.50 -46.24 33.74
N SER A 96 -11.70 -45.78 33.43
CA SER A 96 -12.00 -44.64 32.54
C SER A 96 -11.21 -43.39 32.94
N ARG A 97 -10.84 -43.27 34.22
CA ARG A 97 -10.01 -42.19 34.77
C ARG A 97 -8.61 -42.13 34.16
N TRP A 98 -7.95 -43.26 33.87
CA TRP A 98 -6.57 -43.25 33.33
C TRP A 98 -6.54 -42.75 31.88
N PHE A 99 -7.52 -43.16 31.08
CA PHE A 99 -7.65 -42.75 29.68
C PHE A 99 -8.08 -41.28 29.52
N ILE A 100 -8.97 -40.79 30.39
CA ILE A 100 -9.37 -39.37 30.40
C ILE A 100 -8.19 -38.49 30.84
N ASN A 101 -7.44 -38.89 31.87
CA ASN A 101 -6.29 -38.12 32.35
C ASN A 101 -5.17 -38.00 31.31
N THR A 102 -4.90 -39.04 30.52
CA THR A 102 -3.88 -38.96 29.46
C THR A 102 -4.31 -38.03 28.33
N ILE A 103 -5.59 -38.06 27.91
CA ILE A 103 -6.11 -37.12 26.90
C ILE A 103 -6.06 -35.68 27.40
N ILE A 104 -6.48 -35.43 28.64
CA ILE A 104 -6.43 -34.11 29.27
C ILE A 104 -4.97 -33.64 29.34
N TRP A 105 -4.05 -34.51 29.76
CA TRP A 105 -2.63 -34.19 29.85
C TRP A 105 -1.99 -33.89 28.48
N PHE A 106 -2.30 -34.67 27.44
CA PHE A 106 -1.84 -34.40 26.07
C PHE A 106 -2.41 -33.08 25.53
N ARG A 107 -3.70 -32.80 25.76
CA ARG A 107 -4.32 -31.52 25.36
C ARG A 107 -3.72 -30.34 26.12
N LEU A 108 -3.51 -30.49 27.43
CA LEU A 108 -2.86 -29.48 28.27
C LEU A 108 -1.43 -29.22 27.77
N MET A 109 -0.60 -30.25 27.61
CA MET A 109 0.76 -30.07 27.11
C MET A 109 0.80 -29.44 25.71
N THR A 110 -0.09 -29.85 24.82
CA THR A 110 -0.17 -29.26 23.47
C THR A 110 -0.58 -27.79 23.56
N PHE A 111 -1.54 -27.46 24.42
CA PHE A 111 -1.93 -26.08 24.72
C PHE A 111 -0.75 -25.26 25.27
N TRP A 112 0.00 -25.77 26.26
CA TRP A 112 1.17 -25.07 26.82
C TRP A 112 2.30 -24.90 25.81
N LYS A 113 2.53 -25.88 24.92
CA LYS A 113 3.50 -25.76 23.82
C LYS A 113 3.09 -24.65 22.84
N ASN A 114 1.84 -24.64 22.42
CA ASN A 114 1.31 -23.61 21.51
C ASN A 114 1.32 -22.22 22.19
N LEU A 115 0.95 -22.14 23.46
CA LEU A 115 0.97 -20.90 24.24
C LEU A 115 2.40 -20.35 24.37
N ARG A 116 3.38 -21.20 24.70
CA ARG A 116 4.80 -20.81 24.75
C ARG A 116 5.31 -20.35 23.39
N LEU A 117 4.96 -21.05 22.31
CA LEU A 117 5.33 -20.66 20.95
C LEU A 117 4.77 -19.27 20.59
N LEU A 118 3.49 -19.01 20.88
CA LEU A 118 2.87 -17.71 20.64
C LEU A 118 3.54 -16.59 21.46
N ILE A 119 3.87 -16.85 22.73
CA ILE A 119 4.59 -15.88 23.58
C ILE A 119 5.97 -15.59 23.00
N THR A 120 6.73 -16.61 22.59
CA THR A 120 8.06 -16.43 22.00
C THR A 120 8.01 -15.65 20.69
N ILE A 121 7.05 -15.94 19.81
CA ILE A 121 6.86 -15.19 18.56
C ILE A 121 6.50 -13.74 18.86
N SER A 122 5.57 -13.50 19.78
CA SER A 122 5.14 -12.15 20.15
C SER A 122 6.29 -11.35 20.77
N ALA A 123 7.08 -11.96 21.66
CA ALA A 123 8.26 -11.36 22.25
C ALA A 123 9.33 -11.04 21.19
N GLY A 124 9.56 -11.95 20.24
CA GLY A 124 10.46 -11.72 19.11
C GLY A 124 10.02 -10.54 18.25
N LEU A 125 8.73 -10.45 17.90
CA LEU A 125 8.18 -9.32 17.13
C LEU A 125 8.30 -8.00 17.89
N LEU A 126 8.06 -7.99 19.20
CA LEU A 126 8.23 -6.80 20.03
C LEU A 126 9.69 -6.34 20.10
N ILE A 127 10.64 -7.26 20.22
CA ILE A 127 12.07 -6.94 20.20
C ILE A 127 12.46 -6.35 18.84
N ILE A 128 12.02 -6.97 17.74
CA ILE A 128 12.28 -6.45 16.39
C ILE A 128 11.68 -5.05 16.23
N PHE A 129 10.43 -4.85 16.66
CA PHE A 129 9.78 -3.54 16.62
C PHE A 129 10.58 -2.50 17.42
N ALA A 130 11.01 -2.83 18.64
CA ALA A 130 11.81 -1.93 19.47
C ALA A 130 13.16 -1.58 18.81
N LEU A 131 13.85 -2.56 18.21
CA LEU A 131 15.08 -2.34 17.45
C LEU A 131 14.86 -1.47 16.21
N VAL A 132 13.73 -1.61 15.52
CA VAL A 132 13.40 -0.74 14.40
C VAL A 132 13.17 0.70 14.86
N GLN A 133 12.59 0.92 16.05
CA GLN A 133 12.42 2.27 16.60
C GLN A 133 13.75 2.93 17.04
N THR A 134 14.85 2.20 17.25
CA THR A 134 16.16 2.81 17.58
C THR A 134 16.83 3.50 16.39
N PHE A 135 16.29 3.35 15.18
CA PHE A 135 16.70 4.08 13.99
C PHE A 135 15.64 5.12 13.61
N PRO A 136 15.48 6.16 14.45
CA PRO A 136 14.50 7.18 14.17
C PRO A 136 14.89 7.94 12.92
N VAL A 137 13.89 8.23 12.09
CA VAL A 137 14.11 8.78 10.76
C VAL A 137 14.78 10.15 10.76
N TRP A 138 14.65 10.97 11.82
CA TRP A 138 15.32 12.27 11.89
C TRP A 138 16.85 12.15 11.97
N GLN A 139 17.39 10.97 12.33
CA GLN A 139 18.84 10.71 12.24
C GLN A 139 19.27 10.31 10.81
N LEU A 140 18.34 9.83 10.00
CA LEU A 140 18.56 9.38 8.63
C LEU A 140 18.23 10.48 7.60
N ASP A 141 17.32 11.39 7.97
CA ASP A 141 16.77 12.42 7.10
C ASP A 141 16.61 13.75 7.85
N PRO A 142 17.49 14.74 7.56
CA PRO A 142 17.44 16.06 8.17
C PRO A 142 16.15 16.85 7.87
N THR A 143 15.37 16.49 6.84
CA THR A 143 14.14 17.24 6.47
C THR A 143 12.99 17.02 7.45
N LEU A 144 13.06 15.92 8.22
CA LEU A 144 12.20 15.60 9.34
C LEU A 144 12.73 16.14 10.67
N ASP A 145 13.89 16.83 10.66
CA ASP A 145 14.42 17.48 11.83
C ASP A 145 13.49 18.65 12.21
N PRO A 146 13.01 18.71 13.47
CA PRO A 146 12.30 19.87 13.97
C PRO A 146 13.09 21.19 13.83
N ARG A 147 14.39 21.12 13.55
CA ARG A 147 15.31 22.25 13.34
C ARG A 147 15.50 22.62 11.86
N ASN A 148 14.59 22.21 10.96
CA ASN A 148 14.57 22.64 9.55
C ASN A 148 15.04 24.10 9.41
N PRO A 149 15.88 24.42 8.41
CA PRO A 149 16.37 25.79 8.26
C PRO A 149 15.17 26.74 8.10
N PRO A 150 15.24 27.95 8.67
CA PRO A 150 14.14 28.90 8.58
C PRO A 150 13.80 29.17 7.11
N ALA A 151 12.53 29.41 6.82
CA ALA A 151 12.08 29.77 5.49
C ALA A 151 12.85 31.00 4.99
N GLN A 152 13.51 30.85 3.84
CA GLN A 152 14.27 31.93 3.19
C GLN A 152 13.34 32.82 2.37
N TYR A 153 12.25 32.25 1.89
CA TYR A 153 11.21 32.91 1.11
C TYR A 153 9.85 32.65 1.74
N GLU A 154 8.96 33.63 1.62
CA GLU A 154 7.56 33.53 2.05
C GLU A 154 6.68 34.01 0.91
N VAL A 155 5.71 33.19 0.51
CA VAL A 155 4.75 33.57 -0.53
C VAL A 155 3.53 34.21 0.14
N ARG A 156 3.24 35.45 -0.26
CA ARG A 156 2.02 36.17 0.14
C ARG A 156 0.92 35.90 -0.87
N TRP A 157 0.00 35.02 -0.52
CA TRP A 157 -1.14 34.66 -1.35
C TRP A 157 -2.18 35.77 -1.37
N GLU A 158 -2.89 35.92 -2.50
CA GLU A 158 -3.89 36.98 -2.71
C GLU A 158 -4.99 37.07 -1.65
N SER A 159 -5.48 35.92 -1.21
CA SER A 159 -6.61 35.85 -0.29
C SER A 159 -6.18 35.16 0.99
N ALA A 160 -6.73 35.64 2.11
CA ALA A 160 -6.48 35.03 3.40
C ALA A 160 -6.92 33.55 3.43
N GLU A 161 -7.99 33.21 2.69
CA GLU A 161 -8.47 31.84 2.56
C GLU A 161 -7.48 30.97 1.75
N ALA A 162 -6.95 31.46 0.63
CA ALA A 162 -5.93 30.74 -0.12
C ALA A 162 -4.63 30.58 0.68
N GLN A 163 -4.23 31.59 1.45
CA GLN A 163 -3.10 31.50 2.38
C GLN A 163 -3.33 30.35 3.37
N GLN A 164 -4.50 30.29 4.01
CA GLN A 164 -4.82 29.25 4.98
C GLN A 164 -4.82 27.85 4.36
N ILE A 165 -5.38 27.69 3.15
CA ILE A 165 -5.37 26.41 2.44
C ILE A 165 -3.93 26.03 2.08
N MET A 166 -3.13 26.97 1.57
CA MET A 166 -1.76 26.68 1.18
C MET A 166 -0.91 26.21 2.36
N HIS A 167 -1.03 26.87 3.51
CA HIS A 167 -0.30 26.48 4.71
C HIS A 167 -0.75 25.11 5.25
N SER A 168 -2.06 24.85 5.30
CA SER A 168 -2.58 23.61 5.89
C SER A 168 -2.43 22.39 4.97
N VAL A 169 -2.51 22.57 3.65
CA VAL A 169 -2.56 21.46 2.68
C VAL A 169 -1.24 21.30 1.92
N CYS A 170 -0.61 22.40 1.51
CA CYS A 170 0.51 22.36 0.57
C CYS A 170 1.87 22.48 1.26
N TYR A 171 2.01 23.40 2.22
CA TYR A 171 3.29 23.69 2.90
C TYR A 171 3.78 22.49 3.71
N THR A 172 2.85 21.69 4.25
CA THR A 172 3.17 20.42 4.93
C THR A 172 4.09 19.52 4.10
N CYS A 173 4.03 19.53 2.77
CA CYS A 173 4.93 18.73 1.93
C CYS A 173 5.90 19.57 1.08
N HIS A 174 5.61 20.84 0.86
CA HIS A 174 6.32 21.72 -0.07
C HIS A 174 6.99 22.91 0.62
N SER A 175 7.22 22.87 1.93
CA SER A 175 7.99 23.90 2.65
C SER A 175 8.84 23.27 3.75
N ASN A 176 9.75 24.06 4.32
CA ASN A 176 10.54 23.67 5.50
C ASN A 176 9.73 23.80 6.81
N GLU A 177 8.51 24.32 6.74
CA GLU A 177 7.58 24.49 7.86
C GLU A 177 6.71 23.25 8.08
N THR A 178 7.16 22.07 7.63
CA THR A 178 6.40 20.84 7.82
C THR A 178 6.28 20.49 9.30
N GLU A 179 5.03 20.40 9.77
CA GLU A 179 4.72 19.85 11.09
C GLU A 179 4.44 18.34 11.00
N TYR A 180 5.37 17.53 11.50
CA TYR A 180 5.19 16.08 11.54
C TYR A 180 4.41 15.63 12.79
N PRO A 181 3.20 15.06 12.63
CA PRO A 181 2.46 14.50 13.74
C PRO A 181 3.22 13.32 14.35
N VAL A 182 2.95 13.03 15.64
CA VAL A 182 3.74 12.06 16.42
C VAL A 182 3.79 10.67 15.78
N TYR A 183 2.70 10.23 15.14
CA TYR A 183 2.66 8.93 14.47
C TYR A 183 3.59 8.85 13.25
N MET A 184 3.87 9.99 12.58
CA MET A 184 4.86 10.07 11.50
C MET A 184 6.30 10.07 12.00
N ARG A 185 6.54 9.96 13.32
CA ARG A 185 7.87 9.77 13.90
C ARG A 185 8.20 8.29 14.17
N ILE A 186 7.21 7.40 14.04
CA ILE A 186 7.32 5.97 14.34
C ILE A 186 7.60 5.20 13.04
N ALA A 187 8.64 4.37 13.05
CA ALA A 187 8.98 3.53 11.91
C ALA A 187 7.97 2.38 11.73
N PRO A 188 7.71 1.92 10.49
CA PRO A 188 8.31 2.36 9.23
C PRO A 188 7.58 3.53 8.55
N LEU A 189 6.44 3.98 9.10
CA LEU A 189 5.62 5.04 8.51
C LEU A 189 6.40 6.34 8.35
N SER A 190 7.26 6.64 9.32
CA SER A 190 8.12 7.81 9.31
C SER A 190 9.06 7.86 8.10
N TRP A 191 9.58 6.73 7.63
CA TRP A 191 10.46 6.64 6.45
C TRP A 191 9.71 6.94 5.16
N VAL A 192 8.51 6.39 5.02
CA VAL A 192 7.65 6.61 3.85
C VAL A 192 7.23 8.07 3.78
N ALA A 193 6.85 8.66 4.92
CA ALA A 193 6.50 10.08 5.00
C ALA A 193 7.69 10.99 4.62
N ALA A 194 8.89 10.72 5.19
CA ALA A 194 10.13 11.42 4.83
C ALA A 194 10.37 11.42 3.33
N GLN A 195 10.30 10.23 2.75
CA GLN A 195 10.57 10.03 1.33
C GLN A 195 9.59 10.84 0.46
N HIS A 196 8.31 10.86 0.80
CA HIS A 196 7.31 11.65 0.06
C HIS A 196 7.53 13.15 0.22
N VAL A 197 7.81 13.63 1.44
CA VAL A 197 8.07 15.07 1.65
C VAL A 197 9.34 15.51 0.92
N ASN A 198 10.41 14.72 0.97
CA ASN A 198 11.64 15.03 0.23
C ASN A 198 11.41 15.09 -1.27
N GLN A 199 10.64 14.15 -1.82
CA GLN A 199 10.28 14.17 -3.23
C GLN A 199 9.35 15.34 -3.59
N GLY A 200 8.53 15.81 -2.65
CA GLY A 200 7.72 17.02 -2.78
C GLY A 200 8.60 18.27 -2.85
N ARG A 201 9.43 18.47 -1.82
CA ARG A 201 10.37 19.59 -1.70
C ARG A 201 11.36 19.65 -2.85
N ALA A 202 11.86 18.51 -3.31
CA ALA A 202 12.78 18.44 -4.45
C ALA A 202 12.16 18.94 -5.78
N ARG A 203 10.83 18.90 -5.91
CA ARG A 203 10.11 19.44 -7.08
C ARG A 203 9.64 20.87 -6.87
N LEU A 204 9.26 21.20 -5.64
CA LEU A 204 8.77 22.51 -5.24
C LEU A 204 8.96 22.69 -3.73
N ASN A 205 9.73 23.71 -3.33
CA ASN A 205 9.95 24.11 -1.94
C ASN A 205 9.74 25.62 -1.78
N PHE A 206 8.59 26.02 -1.22
CA PHE A 206 8.24 27.42 -0.97
C PHE A 206 9.19 28.14 -0.01
N SER A 207 9.89 27.40 0.86
CA SER A 207 10.82 27.97 1.83
C SER A 207 12.21 28.24 1.24
N GLU A 208 12.57 27.62 0.11
CA GLU A 208 13.94 27.65 -0.43
C GLU A 208 14.02 28.23 -1.84
N GLN A 209 12.89 28.32 -2.55
CA GLN A 209 12.84 28.81 -3.90
C GLN A 209 12.28 30.24 -3.96
N PRO A 210 12.95 31.17 -4.65
CA PRO A 210 12.37 32.48 -4.92
C PRO A 210 11.16 32.35 -5.85
N LEU A 211 10.21 33.28 -5.70
CA LEU A 211 8.90 33.19 -6.36
C LEU A 211 9.00 33.19 -7.90
N ASP A 212 10.02 33.83 -8.48
CA ASP A 212 10.28 33.88 -9.91
C ASP A 212 10.79 32.54 -10.50
N SER A 213 11.36 31.66 -9.66
CA SER A 213 11.84 30.34 -10.06
C SER A 213 10.76 29.26 -10.09
N ILE A 214 9.60 29.53 -9.47
CA ILE A 214 8.49 28.58 -9.38
C ILE A 214 7.60 28.71 -10.62
N ASN A 215 7.24 27.57 -11.22
CA ASN A 215 6.34 27.53 -12.37
C ASN A 215 4.87 27.36 -11.92
N PRO A 216 4.03 28.41 -11.95
CA PRO A 216 2.64 28.34 -11.49
C PRO A 216 1.78 27.41 -12.33
N ASN A 217 2.08 27.25 -13.63
CA ASN A 217 1.28 26.39 -14.52
C ASN A 217 1.38 24.91 -14.12
N VAL A 218 2.55 24.48 -13.62
CA VAL A 218 2.72 23.12 -13.10
C VAL A 218 1.90 22.92 -11.83
N MET A 219 1.89 23.89 -10.92
CA MET A 219 1.08 23.83 -9.70
C MET A 219 -0.40 23.72 -10.03
N ILE A 220 -0.89 24.63 -10.89
CA ILE A 220 -2.28 24.67 -11.35
C ILE A 220 -2.66 23.34 -12.02
N ALA A 221 -1.82 22.81 -12.90
CA ALA A 221 -2.08 21.54 -13.59
C ALA A 221 -2.15 20.36 -12.61
N MET A 222 -1.28 20.29 -11.61
CA MET A 222 -1.28 19.24 -10.59
C MET A 222 -2.54 19.28 -9.72
N ILE A 223 -3.02 20.48 -9.38
CA ILE A 223 -4.27 20.68 -8.66
C ILE A 223 -5.45 20.28 -9.57
N GLN A 224 -5.52 20.82 -10.78
CA GLN A 224 -6.59 20.54 -11.75
C GLN A 224 -6.75 19.04 -12.02
N ALA A 225 -5.65 18.33 -12.18
CA ALA A 225 -5.63 16.89 -12.44
C ALA A 225 -5.87 16.01 -11.20
N ASP A 226 -6.11 16.59 -10.02
CA ASP A 226 -6.27 15.88 -8.74
C ASP A 226 -5.08 14.98 -8.39
N VAL A 227 -3.90 15.30 -8.93
CA VAL A 227 -2.62 14.67 -8.58
C VAL A 227 -2.16 15.18 -7.22
N MET A 228 -2.35 16.48 -6.97
CA MET A 228 -2.10 17.11 -5.68
C MET A 228 -3.40 17.72 -5.12
N PRO A 229 -3.80 17.40 -3.88
CA PRO A 229 -3.18 16.43 -2.98
C PRO A 229 -3.47 14.96 -3.39
N PRO A 230 -2.50 14.04 -3.25
CA PRO A 230 -2.68 12.65 -3.66
C PRO A 230 -3.85 11.97 -2.93
N PRO A 231 -4.60 11.04 -3.56
CA PRO A 231 -5.73 10.38 -2.93
C PRO A 231 -5.39 9.70 -1.59
N ALA A 232 -4.22 9.07 -1.48
CA ALA A 232 -3.77 8.41 -0.25
C ALA A 232 -3.59 9.39 0.92
N TYR A 233 -3.16 10.62 0.64
CA TYR A 233 -3.04 11.67 1.64
C TYR A 233 -4.42 12.11 2.12
N ARG A 234 -5.36 12.36 1.17
CA ARG A 234 -6.74 12.76 1.47
C ARG A 234 -7.54 11.74 2.29
N LEU A 235 -7.18 10.45 2.23
CA LEU A 235 -7.81 9.42 3.07
C LEU A 235 -7.55 9.64 4.58
N THR A 236 -6.40 10.21 4.93
CA THR A 236 -5.98 10.44 6.32
C THR A 236 -6.04 11.92 6.71
N HIS A 237 -6.21 12.82 5.73
CA HIS A 237 -6.28 14.27 5.89
C HIS A 237 -7.53 14.79 5.15
N PRO A 238 -8.74 14.66 5.74
CA PRO A 238 -9.98 15.09 5.12
C PRO A 238 -10.01 16.57 4.76
N GLU A 239 -9.29 17.41 5.50
CA GLU A 239 -9.08 18.83 5.24
C GLU A 239 -8.36 19.11 3.90
N ALA A 240 -7.56 18.15 3.42
CA ALA A 240 -6.91 18.22 2.10
C ALA A 240 -7.85 17.83 0.95
N ASN A 241 -9.08 17.42 1.24
CA ASN A 241 -10.09 17.13 0.23
C ASN A 241 -10.80 18.43 -0.20
N LEU A 242 -10.11 19.21 -1.04
CA LEU A 242 -10.57 20.51 -1.50
C LEU A 242 -11.93 20.41 -2.21
N THR A 243 -12.87 21.26 -1.80
CA THR A 243 -14.13 21.44 -2.53
C THR A 243 -13.87 22.08 -3.90
N PRO A 244 -14.79 21.95 -4.87
CA PRO A 244 -14.66 22.62 -6.17
C PRO A 244 -14.45 24.14 -6.05
N ALA A 245 -15.09 24.78 -5.07
CA ALA A 245 -14.94 26.21 -4.81
C ALA A 245 -13.53 26.56 -4.28
N GLN A 246 -13.03 25.79 -3.30
CA GLN A 246 -11.67 25.96 -2.78
C GLN A 246 -10.61 25.70 -3.83
N LYS A 247 -10.82 24.69 -4.69
CA LYS A 247 -9.92 24.37 -5.80
C LYS A 247 -9.85 25.52 -6.81
N ALA A 248 -10.99 26.09 -7.19
CA ALA A 248 -11.04 27.26 -8.07
C ALA A 248 -10.35 28.48 -7.43
N LEU A 249 -10.67 28.78 -6.16
CA LEU A 249 -10.04 29.85 -5.41
C LEU A 249 -8.51 29.71 -5.37
N LEU A 250 -8.01 28.49 -5.14
CA LEU A 250 -6.58 28.20 -5.07
C LEU A 250 -5.89 28.43 -6.42
N ILE A 251 -6.51 27.96 -7.51
CA ILE A 251 -5.99 28.16 -8.87
C ILE A 251 -5.92 29.64 -9.22
N ASP A 252 -6.99 30.38 -8.95
CA ASP A 252 -7.06 31.83 -9.23
C ASP A 252 -6.03 32.59 -8.38
N SER A 253 -5.92 32.25 -7.09
CA SER A 253 -4.94 32.87 -6.19
C SER A 253 -3.51 32.60 -6.61
N ILE A 254 -3.19 31.37 -7.08
CA ILE A 254 -1.88 31.05 -7.64
C ILE A 254 -1.63 31.94 -8.86
N ALA A 255 -2.51 31.94 -9.87
CA ALA A 255 -2.30 32.73 -11.09
C ALA A 255 -2.03 34.21 -10.78
N MET A 256 -2.86 34.83 -9.94
CA MET A 256 -2.71 36.24 -9.57
C MET A 256 -1.43 36.55 -8.79
N THR A 257 -1.05 35.68 -7.84
CA THR A 257 0.16 35.87 -7.01
C THR A 257 1.42 35.90 -7.88
N PHE A 258 1.51 34.99 -8.85
CA PHE A 258 2.66 34.89 -9.75
C PHE A 258 2.66 35.96 -10.85
N ASP A 259 1.48 36.37 -11.35
CA ASP A 259 1.35 37.47 -12.31
C ASP A 259 1.78 38.81 -11.69
N ARG A 260 1.39 39.07 -10.43
CA ARG A 260 1.86 40.26 -9.70
C ARG A 260 3.37 40.25 -9.52
N ALA A 261 3.92 39.12 -9.12
CA ALA A 261 5.35 38.98 -8.93
C ALA A 261 6.12 39.32 -10.23
N ALA A 262 5.69 38.76 -11.36
CA ALA A 262 6.28 39.07 -12.66
C ALA A 262 6.20 40.57 -13.01
N THR A 263 5.05 41.20 -12.78
CA THR A 263 4.84 42.64 -13.05
C THR A 263 5.72 43.53 -12.16
N SER A 264 5.89 43.15 -10.89
CA SER A 264 6.72 43.91 -9.94
C SER A 264 8.20 43.93 -10.35
N THR A 265 8.72 42.81 -10.87
CA THR A 265 10.11 42.71 -11.33
C THR A 265 10.38 43.57 -12.57
N THR A 266 9.43 43.64 -13.52
CA THR A 266 9.55 44.48 -14.71
C THR A 266 9.54 45.98 -14.37
N SER A 267 8.68 46.40 -13.43
CA SER A 267 8.58 47.82 -13.04
C SER A 267 9.85 48.39 -12.39
N VAL A 268 10.68 47.54 -11.79
CA VAL A 268 11.95 47.95 -11.17
C VAL A 268 13.06 48.04 -12.21
N ALA A 269 13.07 47.15 -13.21
CA ALA A 269 14.06 47.15 -14.28
C ALA A 269 13.90 48.34 -15.25
N ASP A 270 12.68 48.85 -15.43
CA ASP A 270 12.41 50.02 -16.28
C ASP A 270 12.67 51.37 -15.57
N ALA A 271 12.92 51.35 -14.26
CA ALA A 271 13.14 52.55 -13.43
C ALA A 271 14.62 52.82 -13.09
N SER A 272 15.54 52.00 -13.60
CA SER A 272 17.01 52.07 -13.38
C SER A 272 17.76 52.21 -14.69
#